data_AF-A0A7X7PNW5-F1
#
_entry.id   AF-A0A7X7PNW5-F1
#
_cell.length_a   1.000
_cell.length_b   1.000
_cell.length_c   1.000
_cell.angle_alpha   90.00
_cell.angle_beta   90.00
_cell.angle_gamma   90.00
#
_symmetry.space_group_name_H-M   'P 1'
#
loop_
_entity.id
_entity.type
_entity.pdbx_description
1 polymer ?
#
loop_
_entity_poly.entity_id
_entity_poly.type
_entity_poly.pdbx_seq_one_letter_code
_entity_poly.pdbx_strand_id
1 'polypeptide(L)'
;MNEQAPGEIVLYSRENGAPAIEVHLDGETVWLTQQQLAELFQTSRTNVVEHIRHIYEEGELEQDATCRDFRQVRQEGQRQVERTIPHYNLDLIISLGY
;
A
#
# COMPACT_ATOMS: atom_id res chain seq x y z
N MET A 1 -15.73 -0.50 -22.13
CA MET A 1 -14.52 -1.29 -21.88
C MET A 1 -13.57 -0.33 -21.19
N ASN A 2 -13.42 -0.38 -19.87
CA ASN A 2 -12.47 0.50 -19.17
C ASN A 2 -11.10 -0.15 -19.28
N GLU A 3 -10.30 0.34 -20.23
CA GLU A 3 -8.86 0.17 -20.23
C GLU A 3 -8.31 0.89 -18.99
N GLN A 4 -8.16 0.15 -17.88
CA GLN A 4 -7.23 0.56 -16.85
C GLN A 4 -5.85 0.47 -17.48
N ALA A 5 -5.21 1.62 -17.72
CA ALA A 5 -3.79 1.65 -18.07
C ALA A 5 -3.05 0.78 -17.03
N PRO A 6 -2.14 -0.11 -17.45
CA PRO A 6 -1.40 -0.94 -16.49
C PRO A 6 -0.64 0.03 -15.58
N GLY A 7 -1.05 0.08 -14.30
CA GLY A 7 -0.37 0.92 -13.30
C GLY A 7 1.11 0.60 -13.32
N GLU A 8 1.93 1.64 -13.23
CA GLU A 8 3.38 1.49 -13.32
C GLU A 8 3.90 0.89 -12.02
N ILE A 9 4.71 -0.16 -12.12
CA ILE A 9 5.35 -0.75 -10.96
C ILE A 9 6.76 -0.22 -10.88
N VAL A 10 7.08 0.48 -9.78
CA VAL A 10 8.42 1.02 -9.52
C VAL A 10 9.07 0.25 -8.40
N LEU A 11 10.31 -0.18 -8.63
CA LEU A 11 11.10 -0.90 -7.64
C LEU A 11 12.00 0.09 -6.88
N TYR A 12 11.62 0.44 -5.65
CA TYR A 12 12.41 1.32 -4.81
C TYR A 12 13.53 0.55 -4.11
N SER A 13 14.76 0.74 -4.59
CA SER A 13 15.96 0.08 -4.04
C SER A 13 16.59 0.90 -2.92
N ARG A 14 16.92 0.26 -1.81
CA ARG A 14 17.69 0.90 -0.74
C ARG A 14 19.18 0.81 -1.03
N GLU A 15 19.91 1.87 -0.71
CA GLU A 15 21.36 1.99 -0.99
C GLU A 15 22.23 0.90 -0.34
N ASN A 16 21.69 0.15 0.64
CA ASN A 16 22.44 -0.82 1.43
C ASN A 16 22.17 -2.29 1.06
N GLY A 17 21.67 -2.57 -0.15
CA GLY A 17 21.38 -3.94 -0.61
C GLY A 17 20.16 -4.60 0.07
N ALA A 18 19.38 -3.83 0.81
CA ALA A 18 18.11 -4.29 1.40
C ALA A 18 17.07 -4.55 0.30
N PRO A 19 16.09 -5.45 0.56
CA PRO A 19 15.06 -5.79 -0.42
C PRO A 19 14.37 -4.53 -0.92
N ALA A 20 14.25 -4.45 -2.24
CA ALA A 20 13.60 -3.33 -2.88
C ALA A 20 12.09 -3.45 -2.71
N ILE A 21 11.44 -2.32 -2.43
CA ILE A 21 9.99 -2.29 -2.23
C ILE A 21 9.34 -2.07 -3.59
N GLU A 22 8.49 -3.01 -3.99
CA GLU A 22 7.64 -2.83 -5.16
C GLU A 22 6.55 -1.81 -4.82
N VAL A 23 6.39 -0.78 -5.63
CA VAL A 23 5.40 0.29 -5.42
C VAL A 23 4.47 0.34 -6.62
N HIS A 24 3.17 0.47 -6.37
CA HIS A 24 2.19 0.68 -7.43
C HIS A 24 1.98 2.18 -7.65
N LEU A 25 2.18 2.65 -8.86
CA LEU A 25 1.83 4.00 -9.31
C LEU A 25 0.53 3.98 -10.09
N ASP A 26 -0.42 4.82 -9.67
CA ASP A 26 -1.66 5.07 -10.39
C ASP A 26 -1.85 6.58 -10.50
N GLY A 27 -1.73 7.09 -11.73
CA GLY A 27 -1.68 8.52 -12.00
C GLY A 27 -0.42 9.17 -11.42
N GLU A 28 -0.60 10.15 -10.53
CA GLU A 28 0.48 10.92 -9.91
C GLU A 28 0.75 10.51 -8.45
N THR A 29 0.15 9.42 -7.98
CA THR A 29 0.28 8.97 -6.59
C THR A 29 0.78 7.54 -6.48
N VAL A 30 1.40 7.26 -5.34
CA VAL A 30 1.92 5.95 -4.95
C VAL A 30 0.91 5.24 -4.07
N TRP A 31 0.81 3.93 -4.24
CA TRP A 31 -0.07 3.06 -3.46
C TRP A 31 0.74 1.93 -2.84
N LEU A 32 0.69 1.84 -1.51
CA LEU A 32 1.40 0.83 -0.73
C LEU A 32 0.45 0.04 0.19
N THR A 33 0.66 -1.26 0.28
CA THR A 33 0.01 -2.12 1.27
C THR A 33 0.57 -1.89 2.67
N GLN A 34 -0.15 -2.33 3.70
CA GLN A 34 0.33 -2.33 5.10
C GLN A 34 1.69 -3.04 5.27
N GLN A 35 1.94 -4.09 4.47
CA GLN A 35 3.18 -4.85 4.51
C GLN A 35 4.35 -4.02 3.93
N GLN A 36 4.13 -3.36 2.79
CA GLN A 36 5.14 -2.48 2.20
C GLN A 36 5.41 -1.25 3.07
N LEU A 37 4.39 -0.69 3.72
CA LEU A 37 4.55 0.38 4.72
C LEU A 37 5.43 -0.08 5.89
N ALA A 38 5.20 -1.28 6.41
CA ALA A 38 5.99 -1.85 7.50
C ALA A 38 7.46 -2.01 7.08
N GLU A 39 7.71 -2.46 5.86
CA GLU A 39 9.06 -2.55 5.29
C GLU A 39 9.69 -1.16 5.10
N LEU A 40 8.92 -0.20 4.56
CA LEU A 40 9.34 1.18 4.32
C LEU A 40 9.79 1.87 5.61
N PHE A 41 9.02 1.74 6.69
CA PHE A 41 9.32 2.35 7.99
C PHE A 41 10.13 1.46 8.93
N GLN A 42 10.56 0.27 8.48
CA GLN A 42 11.33 -0.71 9.26
C GLN A 42 10.65 -1.04 10.60
N THR A 43 9.34 -1.21 10.57
CA THR A 43 8.49 -1.45 11.74
C THR A 43 7.65 -2.71 11.55
N SER A 44 6.86 -3.07 12.56
CA SER A 44 5.94 -4.20 12.45
C SER A 44 4.67 -3.81 11.69
N ARG A 45 4.08 -4.76 10.96
CA ARG A 45 2.76 -4.56 10.34
C ARG A 45 1.69 -4.19 11.36
N THR A 46 1.76 -4.74 12.57
CA THR A 46 0.83 -4.40 13.67
C THR A 46 0.93 -2.93 14.03
N ASN A 47 2.13 -2.38 14.16
CA ASN A 47 2.34 -0.97 14.47
C ASN A 47 1.79 -0.07 13.37
N VAL A 48 1.97 -0.45 12.09
CA VAL A 48 1.37 0.29 10.96
C VAL A 48 -0.15 0.31 11.08
N VAL A 49 -0.78 -0.83 11.33
CA VAL A 49 -2.24 -0.93 11.46
C VAL A 49 -2.76 -0.06 12.63
N GLU A 50 -2.06 -0.09 13.76
CA GLU A 50 -2.39 0.73 14.92
C GLU A 50 -2.26 2.23 14.62
N HIS A 51 -1.18 2.64 13.96
CA HIS A 51 -0.97 4.06 13.63
C HIS A 51 -2.00 4.56 12.60
N ILE A 52 -2.31 3.77 11.56
CA ILE A 52 -3.38 4.08 10.60
C ILE A 52 -4.72 4.26 11.31
N ARG A 53 -5.00 3.39 12.29
CA ARG A 53 -6.23 3.46 13.07
C ARG A 53 -6.32 4.77 13.86
N HIS A 54 -5.25 5.17 14.54
CA HIS A 54 -5.22 6.43 15.30
C HIS A 54 -5.41 7.64 14.38
N ILE A 55 -4.71 7.70 13.24
CA ILE A 55 -4.86 8.76 12.23
C ILE A 55 -6.33 8.96 11.83
N TYR A 56 -7.08 7.87 11.63
CA TYR A 56 -8.50 7.95 11.29
C TYR A 56 -9.40 8.25 12.50
N GLU A 57 -9.09 7.72 13.69
CA GLU A 57 -9.84 8.01 14.92
C GLU A 57 -9.70 9.48 15.37
N GLU A 58 -8.54 10.09 15.12
CA GLU A 58 -8.25 11.50 15.39
C GLU A 58 -8.78 12.43 14.29
N GLY A 59 -9.22 11.86 13.16
CA GLY A 59 -9.78 12.61 12.03
C GLY A 59 -8.72 13.40 11.25
N GLU A 60 -7.45 13.02 11.34
CA GLU A 60 -6.35 13.68 10.62
C GLU A 60 -6.45 13.44 9.11
N LEU A 61 -6.89 12.24 8.72
CA LEU A 61 -7.14 11.85 7.33
C LEU A 61 -8.49 11.16 7.19
N GLU A 62 -9.06 11.25 5.98
CA GLU A 62 -10.26 10.49 5.62
C GLU A 62 -9.89 9.17 4.93
N GLN A 63 -10.49 8.07 5.38
CA GLN A 63 -10.19 6.73 4.87
C GLN A 63 -10.52 6.58 3.38
N ASP A 64 -11.68 7.08 2.92
CA ASP A 64 -12.09 7.01 1.50
C ASP A 64 -11.16 7.80 0.56
N ALA A 65 -10.49 8.85 1.07
CA ALA A 65 -9.55 9.64 0.29
C ALA A 65 -8.15 8.99 0.20
N THR A 66 -7.78 8.24 1.24
CA THR A 66 -6.39 7.77 1.44
C THR A 66 -6.21 6.26 1.30
N CYS A 67 -7.28 5.48 1.28
CA CYS A 67 -7.27 4.04 1.15
C CYS A 67 -8.06 3.58 -0.08
N ARG A 68 -7.49 2.65 -0.85
CA ARG A 68 -8.17 1.98 -1.96
C ARG A 68 -7.94 0.48 -1.91
N ASP A 69 -8.96 -0.25 -2.31
CA ASP A 69 -8.96 -1.69 -2.35
C ASP A 69 -8.55 -2.20 -3.73
N PHE A 70 -7.42 -2.90 -3.80
CA PHE A 70 -6.93 -3.50 -5.04
C PHE A 70 -7.23 -4.98 -5.05
N ARG A 71 -7.81 -5.46 -6.16
CA ARG A 71 -8.10 -6.88 -6.35
C ARG A 71 -6.84 -7.60 -6.82
N GLN A 72 -6.35 -8.53 -6.01
CA GLN A 72 -5.28 -9.44 -6.37
C GLN A 72 -5.84 -10.83 -6.65
N VAL A 73 -5.57 -11.35 -7.84
CA VAL A 73 -5.96 -12.70 -8.24
C VAL A 73 -4.74 -13.61 -8.18
N ARG A 74 -4.82 -14.68 -7.39
CA ARG A 74 -3.75 -15.65 -7.21
C ARG A 74 -4.26 -17.05 -7.57
N GLN A 75 -3.42 -17.85 -8.22
CA GLN A 75 -3.72 -19.25 -8.47
C GLN A 75 -3.20 -20.08 -7.29
N GLU A 76 -4.10 -20.69 -6.53
CA GLU A 76 -3.77 -21.60 -5.42
C GLU A 76 -4.14 -23.03 -5.84
N GLY A 77 -3.16 -23.78 -6.32
CA GLY A 77 -3.36 -25.12 -6.88
C GLY A 77 -4.22 -25.06 -8.15
N GLN A 78 -5.40 -25.68 -8.10
CA GLN A 78 -6.38 -25.66 -9.21
C GLN A 78 -7.42 -24.53 -9.07
N ARG A 79 -7.41 -23.76 -7.98
CA ARG A 79 -8.42 -22.74 -7.71
C ARG A 79 -7.85 -21.34 -7.94
N GLN A 80 -8.66 -20.48 -8.54
CA GLN A 80 -8.38 -19.05 -8.62
C GLN A 80 -8.96 -18.39 -7.37
N VAL A 81 -8.12 -17.73 -6.58
CA VAL A 81 -8.49 -17.04 -5.35
C VAL A 81 -8.34 -15.54 -5.58
N GLU A 82 -9.43 -14.82 -5.44
CA GLU A 82 -9.44 -13.36 -5.47
C GLU A 82 -9.36 -12.84 -4.03
N ARG A 83 -8.43 -11.91 -3.77
CA ARG A 83 -8.33 -11.19 -2.50
C ARG A 83 -8.34 -9.70 -2.76
N THR A 84 -9.08 -8.98 -1.93
CA THR A 84 -9.02 -7.53 -1.89
C THR A 84 -7.98 -7.12 -0.86
N ILE A 85 -7.01 -6.29 -1.26
CA ILE A 85 -5.94 -5.82 -0.39
C ILE A 85 -6.00 -4.29 -0.33
N PRO A 86 -6.10 -3.72 0.88
CA PRO A 86 -6.08 -2.27 1.04
C PRO A 86 -4.68 -1.74 0.74
N HIS A 87 -4.63 -0.68 -0.06
CA HIS A 87 -3.46 0.11 -0.34
C HIS A 87 -3.71 1.55 0.08
N TYR A 88 -2.65 2.22 0.49
CA TYR A 88 -2.70 3.56 1.03
C TYR A 88 -1.87 4.51 0.17
N ASN A 89 -2.39 5.71 0.00
CA ASN A 89 -1.82 6.74 -0.87
C ASN A 89 -0.64 7.48 -0.22
N LEU A 90 -0.06 8.41 -0.97
CA LEU A 90 1.04 9.24 -0.51
C LEU A 90 0.74 10.04 0.78
N ASP A 91 -0.46 10.56 0.97
CA ASP A 91 -0.80 11.35 2.16
C ASP A 91 -0.66 10.52 3.43
N LEU A 92 -1.19 9.29 3.41
CA LEU A 92 -1.07 8.39 4.55
C LEU A 92 0.37 7.90 4.75
N ILE A 93 1.12 7.70 3.67
CA ILE A 93 2.55 7.38 3.76
C ILE A 93 3.30 8.51 4.48
N ILE A 94 3.03 9.77 4.15
CA ILE A 94 3.67 10.92 4.79
C ILE A 94 3.27 11.02 6.25
N SER A 95 1.98 10.89 6.58
CA SER A 95 1.49 10.95 7.96
C SER A 95 2.07 9.84 8.86
N LEU A 96 2.26 8.63 8.34
CA LEU A 96 2.89 7.54 9.10
C LEU A 96 4.36 7.79 9.46
N GLY A 97 5.04 8.64 8.69
CA GLY A 97 6.47 8.96 8.88
C GLY A 97 6.74 10.18 9.78
N TYR A 98 5.71 10.92 10.16
CA TYR A 98 5.78 12.04 11.10
C TYR A 98 5.64 11.55 12.55
#